data_AF-A0A2E8JPU2-F1
#
_entry.id   AF-A0A2E8JPU2-F1
#
_cell.length_a   1.000
_cell.length_b   1.000
_cell.length_c   1.000
_cell.angle_alpha   90.00
_cell.angle_beta   90.00
_cell.angle_gamma   90.00
#
_symmetry.space_group_name_H-M   'P 1'
#
loop_
_entity.id
_entity.type
_entity.pdbx_description
1 polymer ?
#
loop_
_entity_poly.entity_id
_entity_poly.type
_entity_poly.pdbx_seq_one_letter_code
_entity_poly.pdbx_strand_id
1 'polypeptide(L)'
;MQSLKKSTKESRQFPLVHQGFEIKYEVYPEEDISMERHFIKECGYTQKQFDKIRDFEWFRVVINASLPGDSETLGRAHLGGCCAKDAHAYVKKEEIGGYLPQMLDEAVAEAQKYAPQRIADLKAVLDKASEIPSLASKASKGPSL
;
A
#
# COMPACT_ATOMS: atom_id res chain seq x y z
N MET A 1 -19.61 27.73 -14.33
CA MET A 1 -19.62 26.75 -13.23
C MET A 1 -19.03 25.44 -13.75
N GLN A 2 -17.73 25.22 -13.53
CA GLN A 2 -17.08 23.96 -13.94
C GLN A 2 -17.40 22.89 -12.90
N SER A 3 -17.99 21.80 -13.38
CA SER A 3 -18.30 20.60 -12.60
C SER A 3 -16.99 20.01 -12.08
N LEU A 4 -16.77 20.09 -10.77
CA LEU A 4 -15.75 19.32 -10.05
C LEU A 4 -16.11 17.84 -10.24
N LYS A 5 -15.47 17.19 -11.20
CA LYS A 5 -15.49 15.74 -11.32
C LYS A 5 -14.95 15.20 -9.99
N LYS A 6 -15.83 14.58 -9.21
CA LYS A 6 -15.44 13.78 -8.03
C LYS A 6 -14.37 12.80 -8.51
N SER A 7 -13.14 13.01 -8.07
CA SER A 7 -12.03 12.10 -8.34
C SER A 7 -12.34 10.82 -7.58
N THR A 8 -12.81 9.81 -8.32
CA THR A 8 -13.11 8.50 -7.78
C THR A 8 -11.83 7.93 -7.19
N LYS A 9 -11.91 7.41 -5.97
CA LYS A 9 -10.83 6.71 -5.25
C LYS A 9 -10.29 5.54 -6.09
N GLU A 10 -9.35 5.79 -6.99
CA GLU A 10 -8.70 4.75 -7.78
C GLU A 10 -7.51 4.18 -7.01
N SER A 11 -7.75 3.11 -6.25
CA SER A 11 -6.64 2.32 -5.71
C SER A 11 -5.97 1.57 -6.86
N ARG A 12 -4.86 2.11 -7.37
CA ARG A 12 -4.05 1.45 -8.39
C ARG A 12 -3.04 0.54 -7.71
N GLN A 13 -3.22 -0.76 -7.85
CA GLN A 13 -2.33 -1.77 -7.28
C GLN A 13 -1.28 -2.18 -8.32
N PHE A 14 -0.02 -2.14 -7.92
CA PHE A 14 1.10 -2.68 -8.69
C PHE A 14 1.78 -3.73 -7.81
N PRO A 15 1.58 -5.03 -8.05
CA PRO A 15 2.21 -6.05 -7.24
C PRO A 15 3.73 -5.99 -7.45
N LEU A 16 4.46 -5.66 -6.39
CA LEU A 16 5.92 -5.66 -6.36
C LEU A 16 6.37 -6.50 -5.18
N VAL A 17 7.44 -7.27 -5.34
CA VAL A 17 8.09 -7.95 -4.23
C VAL A 17 9.35 -7.18 -3.89
N HIS A 18 9.50 -6.78 -2.63
CA HIS A 18 10.69 -6.10 -2.11
C HIS A 18 11.20 -6.83 -0.88
N GLN A 19 12.45 -7.30 -0.92
CA GLN A 19 13.10 -8.04 0.18
C GLN A 19 12.26 -9.21 0.75
N GLY A 20 11.51 -9.91 -0.11
CA GLY A 20 10.69 -11.06 0.29
C GLY A 20 9.30 -10.72 0.83
N PHE A 21 8.91 -9.45 0.85
CA PHE A 21 7.56 -8.99 1.18
C PHE A 21 6.79 -8.62 -0.09
N GLU A 22 5.49 -8.92 -0.09
CA GLU A 22 4.57 -8.38 -1.09
C GLU A 22 4.27 -6.92 -0.76
N ILE A 23 4.33 -6.07 -1.78
CA ILE A 23 4.12 -4.64 -1.67
C ILE A 23 2.85 -4.26 -2.41
N LYS A 24 1.95 -3.59 -1.68
CA LYS A 24 0.75 -2.99 -2.22
C LYS A 24 0.87 -1.47 -2.20
N TYR A 25 0.81 -0.90 -3.40
CA TYR A 25 0.73 0.55 -3.61
C TYR A 25 -0.71 1.02 -3.62
N GLU A 26 -0.96 2.12 -2.92
CA GLU A 26 -2.25 2.78 -2.91
C GLU A 26 -2.06 4.28 -3.07
N VAL A 27 -2.77 4.86 -4.03
CA VAL A 27 -2.73 6.29 -4.33
C VAL A 27 -4.10 6.88 -4.02
N TYR A 28 -4.11 8.02 -3.35
CA TYR A 28 -5.33 8.73 -2.97
C TYR A 28 -5.22 10.18 -3.42
N PRO A 29 -6.31 10.78 -3.95
CA PRO A 29 -6.39 12.23 -4.06
C PRO A 29 -6.08 12.86 -2.69
N GLU A 30 -5.30 13.93 -2.70
CA GLU A 30 -5.02 14.69 -1.50
C GLU A 30 -5.99 15.87 -1.42
N GLU A 31 -6.79 15.91 -0.36
CA GLU A 31 -7.87 16.87 -0.17
C GLU A 31 -7.71 17.68 1.13
N ASP A 32 -6.86 17.23 2.04
CA ASP A 32 -6.69 17.79 3.38
C ASP A 32 -5.62 18.90 3.38
N ILE A 33 -4.65 18.82 2.47
CA ILE A 33 -3.53 19.75 2.38
C ILE A 33 -3.57 20.51 1.05
N SER A 34 -3.32 21.82 1.07
CA SER A 34 -3.13 22.61 -0.16
C SER A 34 -1.75 22.34 -0.76
N MET A 35 -1.72 22.00 -2.06
CA MET A 35 -0.47 21.78 -2.82
C MET A 35 0.46 23.00 -2.76
N GLU A 36 -0.09 24.21 -2.91
CA GLU A 36 0.68 25.45 -2.85
C GLU A 36 1.27 25.66 -1.46
N ARG A 37 0.47 25.47 -0.40
CA ARG A 37 0.94 25.58 0.98
C ARG A 37 2.06 24.57 1.24
N HIS A 38 1.86 23.32 0.88
CA HIS A 38 2.83 22.25 1.12
C HIS A 38 4.18 22.60 0.46
N PHE A 39 4.18 22.84 -0.84
CA PHE A 39 5.45 23.06 -1.53
C PHE A 39 6.10 24.40 -1.17
N ILE A 40 5.36 25.50 -1.08
CA ILE A 40 5.96 26.82 -0.83
C ILE A 40 6.31 27.01 0.64
N LYS A 41 5.42 26.64 1.58
CA LYS A 41 5.62 26.91 3.01
C LYS A 41 6.38 25.80 3.73
N GLU A 42 6.14 24.55 3.36
CA GLU A 42 6.68 23.39 4.09
C GLU A 42 7.95 22.86 3.39
N CYS A 43 7.96 22.82 2.06
CA CYS A 43 9.13 22.36 1.28
C CYS A 43 10.04 23.48 0.78
N GLY A 44 9.68 24.75 0.98
CA GLY A 44 10.52 25.91 0.61
C GLY A 44 10.63 26.19 -0.89
N TYR A 45 9.68 25.73 -1.70
CA TYR A 45 9.66 26.00 -3.14
C TYR A 45 9.45 27.49 -3.40
N THR A 46 10.16 28.01 -4.40
CA THR A 46 9.82 29.31 -4.99
C THR A 46 8.54 29.21 -5.81
N GLN A 47 7.84 30.33 -6.00
CA GLN A 47 6.66 30.40 -6.86
C GLN A 47 6.93 29.82 -8.26
N LYS A 48 8.09 30.13 -8.86
CA LYS A 48 8.49 29.61 -10.18
C LYS A 48 8.66 28.09 -10.22
N GLN A 49 9.02 27.46 -9.11
CA GLN A 49 9.10 25.99 -9.04
C GLN A 49 7.71 25.39 -8.90
N PHE A 50 6.86 26.00 -8.05
CA PHE A 50 5.47 25.58 -7.90
C PHE A 50 4.68 25.72 -9.21
N ASP A 51 4.86 26.81 -9.95
CA ASP A 51 4.18 27.05 -11.24
C ASP A 51 4.48 25.97 -12.30
N LYS A 52 5.55 25.17 -12.14
CA LYS A 52 5.86 24.05 -13.04
C LYS A 52 5.05 22.79 -12.73
N ILE A 53 4.54 22.67 -11.50
CA ILE A 53 3.84 21.48 -10.99
C ILE A 53 2.40 21.78 -10.57
N ARG A 54 1.95 23.04 -10.61
CA ARG A 54 0.62 23.50 -10.17
C ARG A 54 -0.56 22.76 -10.83
N ASP A 55 -0.34 22.21 -12.03
CA ASP A 55 -1.36 21.51 -12.82
C ASP A 55 -1.15 19.98 -12.78
N PHE A 56 -0.22 19.48 -11.95
CA PHE A 56 -0.03 18.05 -11.74
C PHE A 56 -1.13 17.51 -10.83
N GLU A 57 -1.32 16.19 -10.86
CA GLU A 57 -2.23 15.54 -9.94
C GLU A 57 -1.75 15.76 -8.49
N TRP A 58 -2.68 16.16 -7.62
CA TRP A 58 -2.39 16.29 -6.20
C TRP A 58 -2.86 15.03 -5.47
N PHE A 59 -1.89 14.22 -5.04
CA PHE A 59 -2.15 12.92 -4.44
C PHE A 59 -1.14 12.58 -3.35
N ARG A 60 -1.58 11.68 -2.48
CA ARG A 60 -0.76 11.00 -1.47
C ARG A 60 -0.58 9.53 -1.83
N VAL A 61 0.49 8.95 -1.33
CA VAL A 61 0.84 7.54 -1.58
C VAL A 61 0.97 6.79 -0.26
N VAL A 62 0.41 5.59 -0.20
CA VAL A 62 0.62 4.63 0.87
C VAL A 62 1.25 3.37 0.28
N ILE A 63 2.31 2.89 0.93
CA ILE A 63 2.93 1.60 0.65
C ILE A 63 2.63 0.69 1.83
N ASN A 64 2.08 -0.49 1.56
CA ASN A 64 1.84 -1.53 2.55
C ASN A 64 2.70 -2.75 2.20
N ALA A 65 3.34 -3.35 3.20
CA ALA A 65 4.12 -4.56 3.09
C ALA A 65 3.45 -5.72 3.84
N SER A 66 3.31 -6.87 3.19
CA SER A 66 2.74 -8.10 3.76
C SER A 66 3.63 -9.32 3.44
N LEU A 67 3.40 -10.42 4.15
CA LEU A 67 4.00 -11.71 3.76
C LEU A 67 3.41 -12.16 2.41
N PRO A 68 4.17 -12.90 1.59
CA PRO A 68 3.66 -13.43 0.34
C PRO A 68 2.39 -14.26 0.52
N GLY A 69 1.34 -13.94 -0.22
CA GLY A 69 0.03 -14.60 -0.14
C GLY A 69 -0.76 -14.30 1.15
N ASP A 70 -0.29 -13.40 2.01
CA ASP A 70 -1.02 -12.94 3.19
C ASP A 70 -1.64 -11.56 2.93
N SER A 71 -2.87 -11.38 3.38
CA SER A 71 -3.59 -10.10 3.25
C SER A 71 -3.28 -9.12 4.38
N GLU A 72 -2.65 -9.58 5.47
CA GLU A 72 -2.34 -8.75 6.63
C GLU A 72 -1.19 -7.78 6.32
N THR A 73 -1.44 -6.48 6.50
CA THR A 73 -0.38 -5.47 6.38
C THR A 73 0.47 -5.46 7.64
N LEU A 74 1.76 -5.75 7.47
CA LEU A 74 2.73 -5.80 8.56
C LEU A 74 3.58 -4.54 8.66
N GLY A 75 3.67 -3.75 7.60
CA GLY A 75 4.41 -2.49 7.63
C GLY A 75 3.84 -1.50 6.64
N ARG A 76 3.98 -0.21 6.97
CA ARG A 76 3.34 0.87 6.20
C ARG A 76 4.22 2.11 6.13
N ALA A 77 4.31 2.70 4.94
CA ALA A 77 4.93 4.01 4.73
C ALA A 77 3.96 4.95 4.00
N HIS A 78 4.09 6.25 4.25
CA HIS A 78 3.17 7.26 3.72
C HIS A 78 3.88 8.52 3.22
N LEU A 79 3.48 8.98 2.03
CA LEU A 79 3.87 10.26 1.44
C LEU A 79 2.62 11.13 1.33
N GLY A 80 2.54 12.19 2.14
CA GLY A 80 1.36 13.06 2.23
C GLY A 80 1.16 14.06 1.09
N GLY A 81 2.08 14.10 0.13
CA GLY A 81 2.00 15.01 -1.00
C GLY A 81 3.07 14.72 -2.04
N CYS A 82 2.66 14.47 -3.28
CA CYS A 82 3.58 14.12 -4.36
C CYS A 82 3.74 15.26 -5.37
N CYS A 83 4.98 15.47 -5.83
CA CYS A 83 5.29 16.40 -6.94
C CYS A 83 5.42 15.69 -8.29
N ALA A 84 5.13 14.39 -8.37
CA ALA A 84 5.11 13.67 -9.63
C ALA A 84 3.88 14.10 -10.47
N LYS A 85 4.03 14.01 -11.80
CA LYS A 85 2.99 14.43 -12.74
C LYS A 85 1.65 13.74 -12.50
N ASP A 86 1.71 12.44 -12.25
CA ASP A 86 0.57 11.57 -11.98
C ASP A 86 1.04 10.33 -11.21
N ALA A 87 0.06 9.57 -10.69
CA ALA A 87 0.30 8.34 -9.93
C ALA A 87 1.17 7.31 -10.68
N HIS A 88 1.02 7.24 -12.00
CA HIS A 88 1.72 6.25 -12.82
C HIS A 88 3.18 6.66 -13.04
N ALA A 89 3.45 7.95 -13.22
CA ALA A 89 4.78 8.52 -13.28
C ALA A 89 5.54 8.30 -11.96
N TYR A 90 4.86 8.36 -10.82
CA TYR A 90 5.47 8.05 -9.52
C TYR A 90 5.95 6.59 -9.43
N VAL A 91 5.15 5.63 -9.92
CA VAL A 91 5.45 4.19 -9.81
C VAL A 91 6.42 3.70 -10.90
N LYS A 92 6.38 4.26 -12.12
CA LYS A 92 7.17 3.76 -13.26
C LYS A 92 8.57 4.33 -13.42
N LYS A 93 8.90 5.44 -12.77
CA LYS A 93 10.18 6.12 -13.03
C LYS A 93 11.29 5.59 -12.13
N GLU A 94 12.39 5.12 -12.75
CA GLU A 94 13.73 5.22 -12.14
C GLU A 94 14.14 6.68 -11.89
N GLU A 95 13.38 7.63 -12.45
CA GLU A 95 13.65 9.06 -12.35
C GLU A 95 12.68 9.81 -11.42
N ILE A 96 13.15 10.08 -10.20
CA ILE A 96 12.82 11.30 -9.46
C ILE A 96 11.39 11.33 -8.91
N GLY A 97 11.23 10.57 -7.82
CA GLY A 97 10.45 11.00 -6.66
C GLY A 97 11.21 10.87 -5.34
N GLY A 98 12.46 10.34 -5.35
CA GLY A 98 13.40 10.20 -4.22
C GLY A 98 12.96 9.26 -3.10
N TYR A 99 11.70 9.34 -2.70
CA TYR A 99 11.15 8.73 -1.51
C TYR A 99 10.60 7.33 -1.75
N LEU A 100 10.31 6.92 -2.99
CA LEU A 100 9.77 5.58 -3.24
C LEU A 100 10.69 4.46 -2.68
N PRO A 101 12.01 4.44 -2.98
CA PRO A 101 12.92 3.49 -2.35
C PRO A 101 12.95 3.58 -0.82
N GLN A 102 12.94 4.80 -0.27
CA GLN A 102 12.93 5.02 1.18
C GLN A 102 11.64 4.47 1.81
N MET A 103 10.48 4.76 1.24
CA MET A 103 9.19 4.29 1.73
C MET A 103 9.08 2.77 1.64
N LEU A 104 9.64 2.17 0.59
CA LEU A 104 9.75 0.72 0.46
C LEU A 104 10.57 0.14 1.61
N ASP A 105 11.74 0.70 1.89
CA ASP A 105 12.61 0.25 2.96
C ASP A 105 11.98 0.49 4.35
N GLU A 106 11.28 1.60 4.57
CA GLU A 106 10.53 1.89 5.79
C GLU A 106 9.41 0.87 6.04
N ALA A 107 8.58 0.62 5.03
CA ALA A 107 7.48 -0.34 5.12
C ALA A 107 8.01 -1.77 5.36
N VAL A 108 9.09 -2.17 4.68
CA VAL A 108 9.72 -3.48 4.88
C VAL A 108 10.39 -3.57 6.26
N ALA A 109 11.09 -2.54 6.71
CA ALA A 109 11.73 -2.55 8.02
C ALA A 109 10.70 -2.66 9.16
N GLU A 110 9.52 -2.06 8.99
CA GLU A 110 8.40 -2.29 9.91
C GLU A 110 7.87 -3.71 9.81
N ALA A 111 7.61 -4.21 8.59
CA ALA A 111 7.11 -5.57 8.37
C ALA A 111 8.05 -6.65 8.94
N GLN A 112 9.37 -6.47 8.84
CA GLN A 112 10.37 -7.37 9.41
C GLN A 112 10.27 -7.51 10.93
N LYS A 113 9.79 -6.49 11.65
CA LYS A 113 9.59 -6.55 13.11
C LYS A 113 8.43 -7.47 13.47
N TYR A 114 7.37 -7.48 12.67
CA TYR A 114 6.13 -8.21 12.97
C TYR A 114 6.04 -9.58 12.26
N ALA A 115 6.80 -9.79 11.19
CA ALA A 115 6.81 -11.02 10.42
C ALA A 115 7.06 -12.30 11.24
N PRO A 116 7.99 -12.36 12.20
CA PRO A 116 8.22 -13.58 12.98
C PRO A 116 6.98 -14.05 13.74
N GLN A 117 6.27 -13.12 14.39
CA GLN A 117 5.05 -13.43 15.11
C GLN A 117 3.94 -13.87 14.14
N ARG A 118 3.75 -13.14 13.03
CA ARG A 118 2.74 -13.47 12.04
C ARG A 118 2.96 -14.87 11.44
N ILE A 119 4.20 -15.23 11.14
CA ILE A 119 4.56 -16.57 10.65
C ILE A 119 4.23 -17.64 11.69
N ALA A 120 4.50 -17.40 12.98
CA ALA A 120 4.14 -18.33 14.05
C ALA A 120 2.62 -18.53 14.14
N ASP A 121 1.85 -17.45 14.04
CA ASP A 121 0.38 -17.49 14.08
C ASP A 121 -0.18 -18.28 12.89
N LEU A 122 0.33 -18.03 11.68
CA LEU A 122 -0.08 -18.76 10.47
C LEU A 122 0.23 -20.26 10.56
N LYS A 123 1.39 -20.63 11.12
CA LYS A 123 1.74 -22.04 11.37
C LYS A 123 0.78 -22.68 12.37
N ALA A 124 0.48 -22.01 13.47
CA ALA A 124 -0.46 -22.54 14.46
C ALA A 124 -1.87 -22.74 13.90
N VAL A 125 -2.33 -21.86 13.00
CA VAL A 125 -3.60 -22.04 12.27
C VAL A 125 -3.53 -23.23 11.32
N LEU A 126 -2.43 -23.38 10.58
CA LEU A 126 -2.24 -24.50 9.66
C LEU A 126 -2.19 -25.84 10.39
N ASP A 127 -1.46 -25.93 11.50
CA ASP A 127 -1.35 -27.14 12.32
C ASP A 127 -2.74 -27.54 12.84
N LYS A 128 -3.49 -26.58 13.41
CA LYS A 128 -4.88 -26.82 13.85
C LYS A 128 -5.77 -27.26 12.71
N ALA A 129 -5.66 -26.68 11.51
CA ALA A 129 -6.45 -27.08 10.36
C ALA A 129 -6.10 -28.51 9.89
N SER A 130 -4.83 -28.91 10.03
CA SER A 130 -4.34 -30.25 9.70
C SER A 130 -4.78 -31.35 10.67
N GLU A 131 -5.23 -30.97 11.87
CA GLU A 131 -5.83 -31.86 12.88
C GLU A 131 -7.35 -32.07 12.68
N ILE A 132 -7.98 -31.39 11.71
CA ILE A 132 -9.41 -31.54 11.37
C ILE A 132 -9.76 -32.73 10.42
N PRO A 133 -8.89 -33.68 10.00
CA PRO A 133 -9.37 -34.83 9.24
C PRO A 133 -9.94 -35.89 10.20
N SER A 134 -11.20 -35.74 10.66
CA SER A 134 -12.10 -36.90 10.92
C SER A 134 -13.61 -36.62 11.09
N LEU A 135 -14.13 -35.40 10.98
CA LEU A 135 -15.58 -35.18 11.16
C LEU A 135 -16.44 -35.46 9.92
N ALA A 136 -15.84 -35.60 8.73
CA ALA A 136 -16.57 -35.96 7.50
C ALA A 136 -16.77 -37.48 7.30
N SER A 137 -16.11 -38.35 8.09
CA SER A 137 -16.23 -39.81 7.94
C SER A 137 -17.32 -40.46 8.81
N LYS A 138 -17.98 -39.71 9.69
CA LYS A 138 -19.04 -40.24 10.58
C LYS A 138 -20.48 -39.94 10.14
N ALA A 139 -20.69 -39.21 9.03
CA ALA A 139 -22.04 -38.86 8.54
C ALA A 139 -22.63 -39.86 7.52
N SER A 140 -21.94 -40.95 7.16
CA SER A 140 -22.40 -41.89 6.11
C SER A 140 -23.11 -43.15 6.58
N LYS A 141 -23.36 -43.34 7.89
CA LYS A 141 -24.24 -44.42 8.36
C LYS A 141 -25.67 -43.91 8.54
N GLY A 142 -26.34 -43.65 7.42
CA GLY A 142 -27.81 -43.66 7.38
C GLY A 142 -28.33 -45.07 7.65
N PRO A 143 -29.51 -45.23 8.28
CA PRO A 143 -30.03 -46.55 8.61
C PRO A 143 -30.39 -47.30 7.32
N SER A 144 -29.85 -48.51 7.16
CA SER A 144 -30.29 -49.44 6.13
C SER A 144 -31.76 -49.80 6.37
N LEU A 145 -32.57 -49.67 5.32
CA LEU A 145 -33.96 -50.14 5.24
C LEU A 145 -34.07 -51.66 5.42
#